data_AF-F6WB02-F1
#
_entry.id   AF-F6WB02-F1
#
_cell.length_a   1.000
_cell.length_b   1.000
_cell.length_c   1.000
_cell.angle_alpha   90.00
_cell.angle_beta   90.00
_cell.angle_gamma   90.00
#
_symmetry.space_group_name_H-M   'P 1'
#
loop_
_entity.id
_entity.type
_entity.pdbx_description
1 polymer ?
#
loop_
_entity_poly.entity_id
_entity_poly.type
_entity_poly.pdbx_seq_one_letter_code
_entity_poly.pdbx_strand_id
1 'polypeptide(L)'
;LDPLAPLNPLIRGPRIPGLRRTEPGLTRSCRGAFRSPRPSPKSGQADGTSEESLHLDIQKLKEKRDMLDEEISQFISEGYSVDELEDHITQLHEYNDIKDVGQMLMGKLAVIRGVTTKELYPEFGLDMND
;
A
#
# COMPACT_ATOMS: atom_id res chain seq x y z
N LEU A 1 -8.41 -51.64 -7.06
CA LEU A 1 -7.37 -50.80 -7.69
C LEU A 1 -7.40 -49.48 -6.95
N ASP A 2 -6.65 -49.42 -5.86
CA ASP A 2 -6.59 -48.26 -4.96
C ASP A 2 -5.86 -47.09 -5.62
N PRO A 3 -6.37 -45.85 -5.53
CA PRO A 3 -5.60 -44.66 -5.87
C PRO A 3 -4.68 -44.29 -4.70
N LEU A 4 -3.38 -44.27 -4.98
CA LEU A 4 -2.31 -43.85 -4.07
C LEU A 4 -2.51 -42.39 -3.63
N ALA A 5 -2.43 -42.18 -2.32
CA ALA A 5 -2.58 -40.90 -1.64
C ALA A 5 -1.44 -39.90 -1.96
N PRO A 6 -1.69 -38.58 -1.92
CA PRO A 6 -0.64 -37.57 -2.01
C PRO A 6 0.17 -37.48 -0.71
N LEU A 7 1.50 -37.64 -0.83
CA LEU A 7 2.50 -37.39 0.20
C LEU A 7 2.69 -35.88 0.41
N ASN A 8 2.08 -35.33 1.46
CA ASN A 8 2.47 -34.03 2.02
C ASN A 8 3.47 -34.26 3.17
N PRO A 9 4.70 -33.74 3.10
CA PRO A 9 5.59 -33.81 4.26
C PRO A 9 5.17 -32.76 5.30
N LEU A 10 4.68 -33.26 6.44
CA LEU A 10 4.48 -32.50 7.66
C LEU A 10 5.86 -32.02 8.16
N ILE A 11 6.17 -30.73 7.96
CA ILE A 11 7.40 -30.11 8.50
C ILE A 11 7.30 -30.11 10.02
N ARG A 12 7.91 -31.13 10.63
CA ARG A 12 8.05 -31.26 12.08
C ARG A 12 9.36 -30.58 12.49
N GLY A 13 9.23 -29.37 13.02
CA GLY A 13 10.38 -28.61 13.54
C GLY A 13 11.14 -29.33 14.66
N PRO A 14 12.38 -28.90 14.97
CA PRO A 14 13.26 -29.59 15.91
C PRO A 14 12.70 -29.56 17.34
N ARG A 15 12.72 -30.71 18.00
CA ARG A 15 12.38 -30.86 19.42
C ARG A 15 13.48 -30.22 20.28
N ILE A 16 13.14 -29.18 21.03
CA ILE A 16 14.00 -28.61 22.06
C ILE A 16 13.84 -29.46 23.34
N PRO A 17 14.90 -30.08 23.90
CA PRO A 17 14.84 -30.72 25.19
C PRO A 17 14.96 -29.65 26.28
N GLY A 18 13.92 -29.45 27.10
CA GLY A 18 14.06 -28.54 28.24
C GLY A 18 12.82 -28.07 28.96
N LEU A 19 11.59 -28.33 28.48
CA LEU A 19 10.41 -27.83 29.18
C LEU A 19 9.87 -28.86 30.18
N ARG A 20 10.23 -28.67 31.45
CA ARG A 20 9.66 -29.44 32.56
C ARG A 20 8.16 -29.14 32.64
N ARG A 21 7.35 -30.18 32.47
CA ARG A 21 5.91 -30.18 32.77
C ARG A 21 5.73 -29.89 34.25
N THR A 22 5.08 -28.79 34.60
CA THR A 22 4.70 -28.48 35.98
C THR A 22 3.34 -29.12 36.27
N GLU A 23 3.23 -29.81 37.41
CA GLU A 23 2.02 -30.47 37.90
C GLU A 23 0.84 -29.49 38.06
N PRO A 24 -0.42 -29.90 37.83
CA PRO A 24 -1.58 -29.05 38.06
C PRO A 24 -1.90 -29.03 39.57
N GLY A 25 -1.22 -28.15 40.29
CA GLY A 25 -1.38 -27.96 41.72
C GLY A 25 -2.17 -26.70 42.07
N LEU A 26 -3.38 -26.91 42.57
CA LEU A 26 -4.20 -26.04 43.42
C LEU A 26 -4.64 -24.67 42.85
N THR A 27 -5.94 -24.58 42.55
CA THR A 27 -6.67 -23.37 42.20
C THR A 27 -6.54 -22.30 43.31
N ARG A 28 -5.60 -21.36 43.16
CA ARG A 28 -5.68 -20.08 43.87
C ARG A 28 -6.64 -19.19 43.10
N SER A 29 -7.84 -19.00 43.66
CA SER A 29 -8.82 -18.03 43.18
C SER A 29 -8.26 -16.62 43.36
N CYS A 30 -7.51 -16.13 42.38
CA CYS A 30 -7.12 -14.73 42.28
C CYS A 30 -8.32 -13.92 41.77
N ARG A 31 -9.27 -13.58 42.66
CA ARG A 31 -10.24 -12.51 42.38
C ARG A 31 -9.56 -11.15 42.53
N GLY A 32 -8.58 -10.89 41.68
CA GLY A 32 -8.02 -9.56 41.47
C GLY A 32 -8.41 -9.10 40.08
N ALA A 33 -9.25 -8.08 39.97
CA ALA A 33 -9.48 -7.45 38.67
C ALA A 33 -8.13 -6.95 38.13
N PHE A 34 -7.82 -7.29 36.87
CA PHE A 34 -6.62 -6.80 36.19
C PHE A 34 -6.65 -5.27 36.20
N ARG A 35 -5.80 -4.66 37.02
CA ARG A 35 -5.61 -3.20 37.00
C ARG A 35 -4.59 -2.90 35.91
N SER A 36 -5.06 -2.51 34.74
CA SER A 36 -4.21 -1.98 33.68
C SER A 36 -3.40 -0.80 34.23
N PRO A 37 -2.10 -0.62 33.86
CA PRO A 37 -1.31 0.56 34.21
C PRO A 37 -1.84 1.90 33.67
N ARG A 38 -3.07 1.92 33.13
CA ARG A 38 -3.69 3.15 32.66
C ARG A 38 -4.09 3.99 33.88
N PRO A 39 -3.66 5.25 33.95
CA PRO A 39 -4.14 6.16 34.99
C PRO A 39 -5.67 6.25 34.87
N SER A 40 -6.38 5.91 35.95
CA SER A 40 -7.82 6.10 36.01
C SER A 40 -8.13 7.60 36.02
N PRO A 41 -9.06 8.10 35.20
CA PRO A 41 -9.44 9.51 35.25
C PRO A 41 -10.11 9.78 36.60
N LYS A 42 -9.57 10.76 37.34
CA LYS A 42 -10.21 11.24 38.57
C LYS A 42 -11.55 11.86 38.21
N SER A 43 -12.64 11.29 38.69
CA SER A 43 -13.96 11.94 38.69
C SER A 43 -13.91 13.07 39.72
N GLY A 44 -14.06 14.32 39.26
CA GLY A 44 -14.19 15.47 40.14
C GLY A 44 -13.11 16.54 39.92
N GLN A 45 -13.12 17.15 38.74
CA GLN A 45 -12.78 18.55 38.50
C GLN A 45 -13.31 18.89 37.10
N ALA A 46 -14.51 19.48 37.04
CA ALA A 46 -14.89 20.33 35.92
C ALA A 46 -14.11 21.63 36.12
N ASP A 47 -12.87 21.64 35.66
CA ASP A 47 -11.98 22.81 35.71
C ASP A 47 -11.98 23.42 34.31
N GLY A 48 -12.29 24.72 34.21
CA GLY A 48 -12.64 25.52 33.03
C GLY A 48 -11.55 25.66 31.96
N THR A 49 -10.84 24.59 31.63
CA THR A 49 -9.97 24.44 30.44
C THR A 49 -10.77 24.11 29.18
N SER A 50 -12.10 24.37 29.20
CA SER A 50 -13.09 23.55 28.51
C SER A 50 -13.71 24.17 27.26
N GLU A 51 -13.66 25.48 27.06
CA GLU A 51 -14.34 26.11 25.91
C GLU A 51 -13.42 27.06 25.16
N GLU A 52 -12.69 27.91 25.86
CA GLU A 52 -11.77 28.88 25.24
C GLU A 52 -10.60 28.19 24.52
N SER A 53 -10.04 27.11 25.09
CA SER A 53 -9.03 26.28 24.40
C SER A 53 -9.60 25.65 23.13
N LEU A 54 -10.85 25.18 23.17
CA LEU A 54 -11.51 24.60 22.00
C LEU A 54 -11.78 25.67 20.94
N HIS A 55 -12.19 26.88 21.34
CA HIS A 55 -12.36 28.01 20.43
C HIS A 55 -11.06 28.40 19.73
N LEU A 56 -9.95 28.46 20.48
CA LEU A 56 -8.61 28.70 19.92
C LEU A 56 -8.20 27.60 18.93
N ASP A 57 -8.48 26.34 19.24
CA ASP A 57 -8.15 25.23 18.35
C ASP A 57 -9.01 25.23 17.08
N ILE A 58 -10.30 25.53 17.21
CA ILE A 58 -11.21 25.72 16.06
C ILE A 58 -10.72 26.88 15.18
N GLN A 59 -10.29 27.99 15.78
CA GLN A 59 -9.74 29.12 15.03
C GLN A 59 -8.47 28.72 14.27
N LYS A 60 -7.51 28.07 14.93
CA LYS A 60 -6.29 27.56 14.28
C LYS A 60 -6.59 26.59 13.15
N LEU A 61 -7.58 25.72 13.32
CA LEU A 61 -7.98 24.78 12.26
C LEU A 61 -8.61 25.51 11.06
N LYS A 62 -9.39 26.57 11.30
CA LYS A 62 -9.94 27.41 10.22
C LYS A 62 -8.83 28.15 9.48
N GLU A 63 -7.89 28.76 10.20
CA GLU A 63 -6.73 29.44 9.58
C GLU A 63 -5.91 28.46 8.73
N LYS A 64 -5.66 27.23 9.22
CA LYS A 64 -4.99 26.19 8.44
C LYS A 64 -5.77 25.76 7.21
N ARG A 65 -7.10 25.61 7.33
CA ARG A 65 -7.96 25.30 6.18
C ARG A 65 -7.84 26.40 5.14
N ASP A 66 -7.93 27.67 5.54
CA ASP A 66 -7.91 28.80 4.62
C ASP A 66 -6.57 28.89 3.89
N MET A 67 -5.45 28.67 4.58
CA MET A 67 -4.13 28.56 3.95
C MET A 67 -4.05 27.41 2.93
N LEU A 68 -4.60 26.24 3.25
CA LEU A 68 -4.61 25.10 2.34
C LEU A 68 -5.52 25.34 1.13
N ASP A 69 -6.67 26.00 1.32
CA ASP A 69 -7.57 26.36 0.22
C ASP A 69 -6.93 27.38 -0.72
N GLU A 70 -6.12 28.32 -0.19
CA GLU A 70 -5.30 29.24 -1.01
C GLU A 70 -4.22 28.50 -1.81
N GLU A 71 -3.49 27.57 -1.18
CA GLU A 71 -2.47 26.75 -1.83
C GLU A 71 -3.07 25.86 -2.94
N ILE A 72 -4.22 25.22 -2.67
CA ILE A 72 -4.96 24.45 -3.67
C ILE A 72 -5.40 25.36 -4.83
N SER A 73 -5.92 26.54 -4.54
CA SER A 73 -6.34 27.50 -5.57
C SER A 73 -5.17 27.96 -6.43
N GLN A 74 -3.99 28.15 -5.83
CA GLN A 74 -2.77 28.46 -6.54
C GLN A 74 -2.39 27.33 -7.51
N PHE A 75 -2.33 26.08 -7.04
CA PHE A 75 -2.00 24.94 -7.90
C PHE A 75 -2.99 24.76 -9.06
N ILE A 76 -4.29 24.94 -8.81
CA ILE A 76 -5.30 24.89 -9.87
C ILE A 76 -5.09 26.03 -10.88
N SER A 77 -4.75 27.24 -10.42
CA SER A 77 -4.48 28.39 -11.31
C SER A 77 -3.22 28.23 -12.16
N GLU A 78 -2.23 27.50 -11.64
CA GLU A 78 -1.02 27.11 -12.36
C GLU A 78 -1.28 25.96 -13.38
N GLY A 79 -2.49 25.39 -13.37
CA GLY A 79 -2.93 24.36 -14.30
C GLY A 79 -2.69 22.93 -13.81
N TYR A 80 -2.38 22.73 -12.53
CA TYR A 80 -2.25 21.40 -11.97
C TYR A 80 -3.64 20.83 -11.65
N SER A 81 -4.15 19.98 -12.55
CA SER A 81 -5.34 19.17 -12.31
C SER A 81 -4.98 17.70 -12.05
N VAL A 82 -5.59 17.11 -11.02
CA VAL A 82 -5.42 15.68 -10.72
C VAL A 82 -6.00 14.82 -11.85
N ASP A 83 -7.06 15.28 -12.51
CA ASP A 83 -7.74 14.55 -13.58
C ASP A 83 -6.84 14.43 -14.82
N GLU A 84 -6.07 15.47 -15.14
CA GLU A 84 -5.12 15.45 -16.26
C GLU A 84 -4.01 14.40 -16.05
N LEU A 85 -3.59 14.20 -14.79
CA LEU A 85 -2.55 13.24 -14.45
C LEU A 85 -3.02 11.80 -14.68
N GLU A 86 -4.25 11.46 -14.27
CA GLU A 86 -4.82 10.13 -14.48
C GLU A 86 -5.02 9.84 -15.98
N ASP A 87 -5.45 10.84 -16.74
CA ASP A 87 -5.57 10.74 -18.20
C ASP A 87 -4.20 10.48 -18.86
N HIS A 88 -3.14 11.16 -18.41
CA HIS A 88 -1.78 10.96 -18.93
C HIS A 88 -1.22 9.59 -18.56
N ILE A 89 -1.50 9.09 -17.35
CA ILE A 89 -1.12 7.74 -16.91
C ILE A 89 -1.81 6.70 -17.80
N THR A 90 -3.11 6.87 -18.04
CA THR A 90 -3.90 5.97 -18.90
C THR A 90 -3.35 5.94 -20.32
N GLN A 91 -3.10 7.10 -20.92
CA GLN A 91 -2.53 7.20 -22.27
C GLN A 91 -1.15 6.54 -22.37
N LEU A 92 -0.31 6.67 -21.34
CA LEU A 92 1.01 6.03 -21.33
C LEU A 92 0.91 4.50 -21.27
N HIS A 93 -0.05 3.97 -20.51
CA HIS A 93 -0.33 2.53 -20.47
C HIS A 93 -0.83 2.02 -21.83
N GLU A 94 -1.79 2.72 -22.44
CA GLU A 94 -2.29 2.36 -23.77
C GLU A 94 -1.18 2.39 -24.83
N TYR A 95 -0.32 3.40 -24.80
CA TYR A 95 0.84 3.48 -25.68
C TYR A 95 1.79 2.30 -25.47
N ASN A 96 2.15 1.98 -24.23
CA ASN A 96 3.05 0.87 -23.92
C ASN A 96 2.46 -0.47 -24.36
N ASP A 97 1.16 -0.70 -24.12
CA ASP A 97 0.49 -1.93 -24.54
C ASP A 97 0.55 -2.12 -26.07
N ILE A 98 0.28 -1.05 -26.83
CA ILE A 98 0.38 -1.09 -28.30
C ILE A 98 1.84 -1.27 -28.75
N LYS A 99 2.79 -0.56 -28.12
CA LYS A 99 4.23 -0.68 -28.40
C LYS A 99 4.72 -2.11 -28.19
N ASP A 100 4.33 -2.74 -27.09
CA ASP A 100 4.71 -4.11 -26.73
C ASP A 100 4.14 -5.14 -27.73
N VAL A 101 2.87 -4.98 -28.11
CA VAL A 101 2.26 -5.83 -29.15
C VAL A 101 2.98 -5.65 -30.48
N GLY A 102 3.26 -4.41 -30.89
CA GLY A 102 4.00 -4.10 -32.11
C GLY A 102 5.39 -4.73 -32.11
N GLN A 103 6.14 -4.58 -31.01
CA GLN A 103 7.48 -5.13 -30.87
C GLN A 103 7.49 -6.66 -30.84
N MET A 104 6.48 -7.29 -30.23
CA MET A 104 6.28 -8.74 -30.30
C MET A 104 6.07 -9.22 -31.74
N LEU A 105 5.21 -8.54 -32.51
CA LEU A 105 4.95 -8.88 -33.90
C LEU A 105 6.20 -8.69 -34.77
N MET A 106 6.94 -7.61 -34.56
CA MET A 106 8.20 -7.33 -35.22
C MET A 106 9.26 -8.39 -34.91
N GLY A 107 9.37 -8.83 -33.66
CA GLY A 107 10.25 -9.93 -33.27
C GLY A 107 9.91 -11.23 -33.99
N LYS A 108 8.62 -11.56 -34.14
CA LYS A 108 8.19 -12.73 -34.92
C LYS A 108 8.51 -12.58 -36.41
N LEU A 109 8.28 -11.40 -36.97
CA LEU A 109 8.56 -11.09 -38.38
C LEU A 109 10.07 -11.19 -38.68
N ALA A 110 10.92 -10.66 -37.80
CA ALA A 110 12.37 -10.73 -37.89
C ALA A 110 12.85 -12.19 -37.95
N VAL A 111 12.32 -13.05 -37.08
CA VAL A 111 12.62 -14.50 -37.07
C VAL A 111 12.23 -15.16 -38.39
N ILE A 112 11.04 -14.86 -38.92
CA ILE A 112 10.57 -15.45 -40.19
C ILE A 112 11.44 -15.01 -41.37
N ARG A 113 11.86 -13.75 -41.39
CA ARG A 113 12.69 -13.18 -42.46
C ARG A 113 14.19 -13.49 -42.30
N GLY A 114 14.60 -13.99 -41.14
CA GLY A 114 16.02 -14.23 -40.83
C GLY A 114 16.84 -12.95 -40.70
N VAL A 115 16.20 -11.82 -40.41
CA VAL A 115 16.84 -10.51 -40.20
C VAL A 115 16.76 -10.14 -38.73
N THR A 116 17.53 -9.15 -38.30
CA THR A 116 17.44 -8.61 -36.95
C THR A 116 16.27 -7.64 -36.84
N THR A 117 15.70 -7.49 -35.63
CA THR A 117 14.59 -6.55 -35.42
C THR A 117 15.00 -5.12 -35.78
N LYS A 118 16.26 -4.72 -35.55
CA LYS A 118 16.77 -3.38 -35.86
C LYS A 118 16.75 -3.06 -37.36
N GLU A 119 16.96 -4.05 -38.22
CA GLU A 119 16.96 -3.87 -39.68
C GLU A 119 15.54 -3.62 -40.22
N LEU A 120 14.50 -4.03 -39.48
CA LEU A 120 13.11 -3.80 -39.86
C LEU A 120 12.60 -2.42 -39.48
N TYR A 121 13.18 -1.74 -38.48
CA TYR A 121 12.73 -0.42 -38.01
C TYR A 121 12.57 0.62 -39.14
N PRO A 122 13.56 0.82 -40.04
CA PRO A 122 13.41 1.77 -41.14
C PRO A 122 12.32 1.39 -42.16
N GLU A 123 11.98 0.09 -42.31
CA GLU A 123 10.89 -0.33 -43.21
C GLU A 123 9.51 0.10 -42.71
N PHE A 124 9.36 0.23 -41.39
CA PHE A 124 8.11 0.64 -40.73
C PHE A 124 8.15 2.10 -40.24
N GLY A 125 9.18 2.86 -40.61
CA GLY A 125 9.33 4.26 -40.20
C GLY A 125 9.61 4.47 -38.71
N LEU A 126 10.21 3.49 -38.04
CA LEU A 126 10.54 3.54 -36.62
C LEU A 126 11.98 4.01 -36.40
N ASP A 127 12.20 4.79 -35.34
CA ASP A 127 13.54 5.13 -34.83
C ASP A 127 13.87 4.29 -33.58
N MET A 128 15.16 4.04 -33.35
CA MET A 128 15.64 3.33 -32.15
C MET A 128 15.60 4.20 -30.88
N ASN A 129 15.36 5.50 -31.02
CA ASN A 129 15.33 6.46 -29.92
C ASN A 129 13.91 6.73 -29.38
N ASP A 130 12.90 6.02 -29.88
CA ASP A 130 11.47 6.17 -29.58
C ASP A 130 10.96 5.19 -28.50
#